data_AF-A0A317J053-F1
#
_entry.id   AF-A0A317J053-F1
#
_cell.length_a   1.000
_cell.length_b   1.000
_cell.length_c   1.000
_cell.angle_alpha   90.00
_cell.angle_beta   90.00
_cell.angle_gamma   90.00
#
_symmetry.space_group_name_H-M   'P 1'
#
loop_
_entity.id
_entity.type
_entity.pdbx_description
1 polymer ?
#
loop_
_entity_poly.entity_id
_entity_poly.type
_entity_poly.pdbx_seq_one_letter_code
_entity_poly.pdbx_strand_id
1 'polypeptide(L)'
;MWKAFPAPQELVSIASAKTPSAWDSLSADEQQVHLRAQRFARVQVAEMRLFETDAVQSGRTRRDLYGVLRPRIDAARESFRKSFFAPSASMVDYLHLELVHTLANDDPELLGKDYPGPMV
;
A
#
# COMPACT_ATOMS: atom_id res chain seq x y z
N MET A 1 -12.60 -62.23 21.96
CA MET A 1 -11.95 -61.84 20.69
C MET A 1 -11.60 -60.36 20.79
N TRP A 2 -10.38 -60.04 21.25
CA TRP A 2 -9.91 -58.67 21.48
C TRP A 2 -9.46 -58.08 20.14
N LYS A 3 -10.01 -56.91 19.77
CA LYS A 3 -9.56 -56.17 18.58
C LYS A 3 -8.44 -55.22 19.02
N ALA A 4 -7.29 -55.32 18.36
CA ALA A 4 -6.15 -54.43 18.57
C ALA A 4 -6.54 -52.97 18.28
N PHE A 5 -6.12 -52.05 19.14
CA PHE A 5 -6.20 -50.61 18.87
C PHE A 5 -5.15 -50.24 17.82
N PRO A 6 -5.48 -49.41 16.81
CA PRO A 6 -4.49 -48.91 15.87
C PRO A 6 -3.50 -47.99 16.59
N ALA A 7 -2.23 -48.07 16.18
CA ALA A 7 -1.13 -47.27 16.73
C ALA A 7 -1.41 -45.75 16.61
N PRO A 8 -0.94 -44.93 17.57
CA PRO A 8 -1.09 -43.49 17.51
C PRO A 8 -0.41 -42.92 16.26
N GLN A 9 -1.16 -42.17 15.47
CA GLN A 9 -0.65 -41.52 14.27
C GLN A 9 0.37 -40.45 14.65
N GLU A 10 1.52 -40.52 13.99
CA GLU A 10 2.62 -39.56 14.10
C GLU A 10 2.11 -38.17 13.70
N LEU A 11 2.14 -37.22 14.65
CA LEU A 11 1.75 -35.83 14.41
C LEU A 11 2.68 -35.22 13.36
N VAL A 12 2.14 -34.93 12.18
CA VAL A 12 2.87 -34.22 11.12
C VAL A 12 3.26 -32.85 11.65
N SER A 13 4.57 -32.64 11.86
CA SER A 13 5.15 -31.36 12.22
C SER A 13 5.02 -30.39 11.05
N ILE A 14 4.03 -29.50 11.12
CA ILE A 14 3.89 -28.33 10.23
C ILE A 14 4.83 -27.22 10.70
N ALA A 15 6.13 -27.50 10.78
CA ALA A 15 7.13 -26.45 10.88
C ALA A 15 7.37 -25.87 9.47
N SER A 16 6.38 -25.15 8.93
CA SER A 16 6.64 -24.28 7.79
C SER A 16 7.40 -23.07 8.32
N ALA A 17 8.72 -23.09 8.20
CA ALA A 17 9.57 -21.95 8.51
C ALA A 17 9.11 -20.76 7.66
N LYS A 18 8.37 -19.83 8.27
CA LYS A 18 7.89 -18.62 7.62
C LYS A 18 9.12 -17.76 7.33
N THR A 19 9.49 -17.61 6.06
CA THR A 19 10.55 -16.69 5.65
C THR A 19 10.22 -15.30 6.20
N PRO A 20 11.15 -14.63 6.91
CA PRO A 20 10.91 -13.27 7.41
C PRO A 20 10.53 -12.37 6.24
N SER A 21 9.45 -11.61 6.39
CA SER A 21 9.09 -10.61 5.39
C SER A 21 10.11 -9.46 5.42
N ALA A 22 10.15 -8.64 4.36
CA ALA A 22 10.96 -7.43 4.35
C ALA A 22 10.66 -6.50 5.55
N TRP A 23 9.42 -6.51 6.03
CA TRP A 23 8.99 -5.82 7.24
C TRP A 23 9.67 -6.34 8.50
N ASP A 24 9.73 -7.67 8.66
CA ASP A 24 10.30 -8.32 9.85
C ASP A 24 11.81 -8.09 9.97
N SER A 25 12.46 -7.68 8.88
CA SER A 25 13.88 -7.37 8.82
C SER A 25 14.21 -5.91 9.18
N LEU A 26 13.20 -5.03 9.29
CA LEU A 26 13.37 -3.62 9.66
C LEU A 26 13.56 -3.45 11.17
N SER A 27 14.37 -2.48 11.57
CA SER A 27 14.45 -2.04 12.96
C SER A 27 13.11 -1.45 13.44
N ALA A 28 12.90 -1.40 14.76
CA ALA A 28 11.68 -0.84 15.34
C ALA A 28 11.45 0.64 14.93
N ASP A 29 12.52 1.42 14.80
CA ASP A 29 12.42 2.83 14.39
C ASP A 29 12.04 2.98 12.92
N GLU A 30 12.61 2.14 12.03
CA GLU A 30 12.22 2.09 10.63
C GLU A 30 10.76 1.67 10.47
N GLN A 31 10.33 0.62 11.19
CA GLN A 31 8.92 0.20 11.21
C GLN A 31 8.00 1.36 11.61
N GLN A 32 8.36 2.13 12.65
CA GLN A 32 7.56 3.30 13.04
C GLN A 32 7.49 4.38 11.95
N VAL A 33 8.59 4.60 11.20
CA VAL A 33 8.59 5.54 10.07
C VAL A 33 7.66 5.05 8.95
N HIS A 34 7.72 3.77 8.61
CA HIS A 34 6.82 3.18 7.61
C HIS A 34 5.34 3.24 8.05
N LEU A 35 5.02 2.98 9.33
CA LEU A 35 3.65 3.13 9.84
C LEU A 35 3.15 4.57 9.73
N ARG A 36 4.01 5.56 10.00
CA ARG A 36 3.67 6.97 9.81
C ARG A 36 3.45 7.31 8.34
N ALA A 37 4.28 6.80 7.44
CA ALA A 37 4.14 6.98 6.01
C ALA A 37 2.82 6.39 5.49
N GLN A 38 2.47 5.17 5.93
CA GLN A 38 1.20 4.53 5.57
C GLN A 38 0.00 5.34 6.07
N ARG A 39 0.04 5.84 7.32
CA ARG A 39 -1.03 6.69 7.86
C ARG A 39 -1.18 7.98 7.06
N PHE A 40 -0.07 8.64 6.74
CA PHE A 40 -0.08 9.83 5.90
C PHE A 40 -0.74 9.55 4.55
N ALA A 41 -0.34 8.49 3.85
CA ALA A 41 -0.91 8.12 2.55
C ALA A 41 -2.42 7.90 2.63
N ARG A 42 -2.89 7.14 3.63
CA ARG A 42 -4.31 6.88 3.85
C ARG A 42 -5.10 8.18 4.08
N VAL A 43 -4.58 9.09 4.89
CA VAL A 43 -5.25 10.38 5.16
C VAL A 43 -5.34 11.21 3.89
N GLN A 44 -4.21 11.45 3.20
CA GLN A 44 -4.20 12.27 1.98
C GLN A 44 -5.18 11.74 0.93
N VAL A 45 -5.22 10.42 0.73
CA VAL A 45 -6.10 9.81 -0.26
C VAL A 45 -7.57 9.82 0.20
N ALA A 46 -7.84 9.61 1.48
CA ALA A 46 -9.18 9.73 2.03
C ALA A 46 -9.74 11.16 1.90
N GLU A 47 -8.90 12.18 2.12
CA GLU A 47 -9.28 13.58 1.91
C GLU A 47 -9.63 13.86 0.45
N MET A 48 -8.82 13.40 -0.52
CA MET A 48 -9.16 13.52 -1.94
C MET A 48 -10.50 12.84 -2.24
N ARG A 49 -10.73 11.65 -1.70
CA ARG A 49 -11.98 10.91 -1.90
C ARG A 49 -13.20 11.63 -1.31
N LEU A 50 -13.05 12.29 -0.16
CA LEU A 50 -14.15 12.97 0.53
C LEU A 50 -14.44 14.35 -0.06
N PHE A 51 -13.41 15.15 -0.31
CA PHE A 51 -13.55 16.56 -0.69
C PHE A 51 -13.54 16.80 -2.20
N GLU A 52 -12.92 15.93 -2.98
CA GLU A 52 -12.81 16.07 -4.44
C GLU A 52 -13.69 15.01 -5.15
N THR A 53 -14.87 14.74 -4.61
CA THR A 53 -15.74 13.62 -5.05
C THR A 53 -16.03 13.68 -6.56
N ASP A 54 -16.43 14.84 -7.09
CA ASP A 54 -16.75 15.00 -8.52
C ASP A 54 -15.52 14.80 -9.41
N ALA A 55 -14.36 15.29 -8.95
CA ALA A 55 -13.08 15.12 -9.63
C ALA A 55 -12.64 13.65 -9.66
N VAL A 56 -12.82 12.90 -8.56
CA VAL A 56 -12.54 11.46 -8.52
C VAL A 56 -13.45 10.70 -9.49
N GLN A 57 -14.75 11.00 -9.52
CA GLN A 57 -15.69 10.34 -10.44
C GLN A 57 -15.40 10.67 -11.91
N SER A 58 -15.13 11.94 -12.21
CA SER A 58 -14.71 12.38 -13.54
C SER A 58 -13.40 11.71 -13.98
N GLY A 59 -12.40 11.67 -13.08
CA GLY A 59 -11.11 11.02 -13.33
C GLY A 59 -11.27 9.53 -13.65
N ARG A 60 -12.08 8.79 -12.89
CA ARG A 60 -12.40 7.38 -13.18
C ARG A 60 -13.08 7.21 -14.54
N THR A 61 -14.08 8.04 -14.83
CA THR A 61 -14.81 8.00 -16.10
C THR A 61 -13.88 8.25 -17.29
N ARG A 62 -12.91 9.16 -17.12
CA ARG A 62 -11.91 9.52 -18.13
C ARG A 62 -10.70 8.58 -18.17
N ARG A 63 -10.57 7.64 -17.22
CA ARG A 63 -9.35 6.85 -16.96
C ARG A 63 -8.11 7.74 -16.80
N ASP A 64 -8.28 8.87 -16.10
CA ASP A 64 -7.28 9.93 -15.94
C ASP A 64 -7.43 10.61 -14.56
N LEU A 65 -7.37 9.81 -13.48
CA LEU A 65 -7.39 10.34 -12.11
C LEU A 65 -6.24 11.31 -11.87
N TYR A 66 -5.04 11.02 -12.38
CA TYR A 66 -3.90 11.90 -12.22
C TYR A 66 -4.11 13.24 -12.91
N GLY A 67 -4.60 13.28 -14.15
CA GLY A 67 -4.85 14.54 -14.84
C GLY A 67 -5.87 15.41 -14.13
N VAL A 68 -6.97 14.82 -13.64
CA VAL A 68 -8.03 15.58 -12.93
C VAL A 68 -7.59 16.05 -11.55
N LEU A 69 -6.86 15.22 -10.79
CA LEU A 69 -6.45 15.50 -9.42
C LEU A 69 -4.99 15.98 -9.31
N ARG A 70 -4.36 16.38 -10.42
CA ARG A 70 -2.92 16.66 -10.51
C ARG A 70 -2.40 17.54 -9.38
N PRO A 71 -3.02 18.71 -9.06
CA PRO A 71 -2.52 19.58 -7.99
C PRO A 71 -2.50 18.88 -6.62
N ARG A 72 -3.52 18.07 -6.31
CA ARG A 72 -3.64 17.36 -5.04
C ARG A 72 -2.65 16.19 -4.96
N ILE A 73 -2.53 15.42 -6.04
CA ILE A 73 -1.61 14.27 -6.09
C ILE A 73 -0.15 14.73 -6.06
N ASP A 74 0.22 15.77 -6.81
CA ASP A 74 1.59 16.28 -6.83
C ASP A 74 2.00 16.87 -5.48
N ALA A 75 1.11 17.63 -4.82
CA ALA A 75 1.38 18.16 -3.48
C ALA A 75 1.55 17.04 -2.44
N ALA A 76 0.73 15.97 -2.53
CA ALA A 76 0.86 14.81 -1.65
C ALA A 76 2.17 14.04 -1.93
N ARG A 77 2.55 13.86 -3.20
CA ARG A 77 3.82 13.23 -3.60
C ARG A 77 5.02 14.01 -3.09
N GLU A 78 5.02 15.32 -3.25
CA GLU A 78 6.10 16.18 -2.76
C GLU A 78 6.27 16.08 -1.24
N SER A 79 5.15 16.18 -0.50
CA SER A 79 5.15 16.07 0.95
C SER A 79 5.61 14.68 1.43
N PHE A 80 5.15 13.62 0.76
CA PHE A 80 5.55 12.24 1.06
C PHE A 80 7.04 12.04 0.81
N ARG A 81 7.55 12.54 -0.34
CA ARG A 81 8.96 12.43 -0.72
C ARG A 81 9.86 13.12 0.31
N LYS A 82 9.54 14.36 0.68
CA LYS A 82 10.30 15.13 1.67
C LYS A 82 10.30 14.48 3.06
N SER A 83 9.16 13.92 3.46
CA SER A 83 8.97 13.41 4.83
C SER A 83 9.45 11.97 5.04
N PHE A 84 9.39 11.12 4.01
CA PHE A 84 9.58 9.67 4.16
C PHE A 84 10.63 9.07 3.23
N PHE A 85 10.72 9.49 1.96
CA PHE A 85 11.76 8.99 1.05
C PHE A 85 13.13 9.61 1.34
N ALA A 86 13.20 10.93 1.52
CA ALA A 86 14.46 11.60 1.80
C ALA A 86 15.19 11.03 3.04
N PRO A 87 14.52 10.70 4.16
CA PRO A 87 15.17 10.08 5.31
C PRO A 87 15.24 8.54 5.28
N SER A 88 14.56 7.83 4.37
CA SER A 88 14.55 6.36 4.31
C SER A 88 14.65 5.84 2.88
N ALA A 89 15.83 5.30 2.55
CA ALA A 89 16.11 4.74 1.22
C ALA A 89 15.33 3.44 0.92
N SER A 90 14.85 2.75 1.96
CA SER A 90 14.04 1.53 1.83
C SER A 90 12.54 1.80 1.87
N MET A 91 12.13 3.07 1.87
CA MET A 91 10.73 3.45 1.99
C MET A 91 9.90 2.90 0.82
N VAL A 92 8.73 2.37 1.15
CA VAL A 92 7.72 1.96 0.17
C VAL A 92 6.88 3.17 -0.20
N ASP A 93 6.53 3.31 -1.48
CA ASP A 93 5.56 4.34 -1.92
C ASP A 93 4.13 3.97 -1.50
N TYR A 94 3.84 4.11 -0.21
CA TYR A 94 2.49 3.89 0.31
C TYR A 94 1.47 4.86 -0.29
N LEU A 95 1.88 6.03 -0.76
CA LEU A 95 0.98 6.96 -1.42
C LEU A 95 0.50 6.39 -2.76
N HIS A 96 1.41 5.85 -3.58
CA HIS A 96 1.03 5.14 -4.80
C HIS A 96 0.06 3.98 -4.50
N LEU A 97 0.38 3.14 -3.51
CA LEU A 97 -0.47 2.01 -3.15
C LEU A 97 -1.88 2.45 -2.76
N GLU A 98 -2.00 3.50 -1.93
CA GLU A 98 -3.31 4.02 -1.52
C GLU A 98 -4.06 4.71 -2.66
N LEU A 99 -3.37 5.39 -3.59
CA LEU A 99 -4.00 5.95 -4.78
C LEU A 99 -4.63 4.85 -5.64
N VAL A 100 -3.90 3.75 -5.88
CA VAL A 100 -4.39 2.60 -6.64
C VAL A 100 -5.55 1.93 -5.90
N HIS A 101 -5.35 1.59 -4.63
CA HIS A 101 -6.33 0.86 -3.84
C HIS A 101 -7.63 1.66 -3.65
N THR A 102 -7.53 2.93 -3.23
CA THR A 102 -8.68 3.70 -2.78
C THR A 102 -9.32 4.54 -3.89
N LEU A 103 -8.53 5.23 -4.73
CA LEU A 103 -9.08 6.04 -5.82
C LEU A 103 -9.25 5.25 -7.10
N ALA A 104 -8.32 4.35 -7.41
CA ALA A 104 -8.31 3.61 -8.66
C ALA A 104 -9.04 2.24 -8.58
N ASN A 105 -9.69 1.91 -7.45
CA ASN A 105 -10.40 0.63 -7.26
C ASN A 105 -9.52 -0.59 -7.63
N ASP A 106 -8.26 -0.56 -7.21
CA ASP A 106 -7.24 -1.57 -7.52
C ASP A 106 -6.85 -1.68 -9.02
N ASP A 107 -7.32 -0.77 -9.88
CA ASP A 107 -6.90 -0.66 -11.30
C ASP A 107 -5.93 0.52 -11.50
N PRO A 108 -4.60 0.30 -11.56
CA PRO A 108 -3.63 1.37 -11.74
C PRO A 108 -3.76 2.10 -13.07
N GLU A 109 -4.38 1.50 -14.10
CA GLU A 109 -4.58 2.17 -15.39
C GLU A 109 -5.53 3.38 -15.26
N LEU A 110 -6.39 3.42 -14.25
CA LEU A 110 -7.27 4.57 -14.00
C LEU A 110 -6.51 5.82 -13.54
N LEU A 111 -5.26 5.69 -13.10
CA LEU A 111 -4.42 6.85 -12.80
C LEU A 111 -4.10 7.66 -14.05
N GLY A 112 -4.14 7.04 -15.23
CA GLY A 112 -3.90 7.69 -16.50
C GLY A 112 -2.44 7.66 -16.93
N LYS A 113 -2.22 7.75 -18.24
CA LYS A 113 -0.90 7.61 -18.89
C LYS A 113 0.16 8.63 -18.45
N ASP A 114 -0.28 9.79 -17.98
CA ASP A 114 0.62 10.86 -17.55
C ASP A 114 1.03 10.71 -16.07
N TYR A 115 0.45 9.74 -15.35
CA TYR A 115 0.85 9.45 -13.98
C TYR A 115 2.30 8.93 -13.98
N PRO A 116 3.22 9.56 -13.21
CA PRO A 116 4.65 9.22 -13.24
C PRO A 116 5.00 7.84 -12.66
N GLY A 117 4.00 7.09 -12.16
CA GLY A 117 4.21 5.82 -11.49
C GLY A 117 4.63 5.96 -10.02
N PRO A 118 4.96 4.83 -9.38
CA PRO A 118 5.52 4.80 -8.03
C PRO A 118 6.79 5.66 -7.95
N MET A 119 6.97 6.35 -6.83
CA MET A 119 8.20 7.06 -6.51
C MET A 119 9.34 6.07 -6.25
N VAL A 120 10.53 6.45 -6.73
CA VAL A 120 11.83 5.81 -6.49
C VAL A 120 12.82 6.80 -5.90
#